data_AF-A0A1Y1MBR4-F1
#
_entry.id   AF-A0A1Y1MBR4-F1
#
_cell.length_a   1.000
_cell.length_b   1.000
_cell.length_c   1.000
_cell.angle_alpha   90.00
_cell.angle_beta   90.00
_cell.angle_gamma   90.00
#
_symmetry.space_group_name_H-M   'P 1'
#
loop_
_entity.id
_entity.type
_entity.pdbx_description
1 polymer ?
#
loop_
_entity_poly.entity_id
_entity_poly.type
_entity_poly.pdbx_seq_one_letter_code
_entity_poly.pdbx_strand_id
1 'polypeptide(L)'
;EVLKNFFNKVYDDLHNFLQVKLKPKMAIREALYIRQCCDMLQGLLTTVDDIPRTYSDKHLERFFIFSVMWSLGAALELDDRSKLEQYAVKMPVKMDWPKCMTDESIFEYVVADSGRWEHWRERVESFSYPEDQILEYTSILVPNVDNTRTAFLIETIAKQGKAVLLIGE
;
A
#
# COMPACT_ATOMS: atom_id res chain seq x y z
N GLU A 1 -1.00 -11.25 -18.66
CA GLU A 1 -0.03 -12.36 -18.46
C GLU A 1 1.05 -12.00 -17.45
N VAL A 2 1.70 -10.83 -17.57
CA VAL A 2 2.74 -10.33 -16.64
C VAL A 2 2.31 -10.38 -15.16
N LEU A 3 1.17 -9.77 -14.79
CA LEU A 3 0.69 -9.77 -13.40
C LEU A 3 0.44 -11.18 -12.85
N LYS A 4 -0.11 -12.09 -13.67
CA LYS A 4 -0.34 -13.49 -13.28
C LYS A 4 0.96 -14.19 -12.89
N ASN A 5 2.04 -13.89 -13.61
CA ASN A 5 3.37 -14.41 -13.27
C ASN A 5 3.87 -13.89 -11.91
N PHE A 6 3.56 -12.65 -11.53
CA PHE A 6 3.91 -12.13 -10.21
C PHE A 6 3.10 -12.77 -9.08
N PHE A 7 1.80 -12.99 -9.27
CA PHE A 7 0.97 -13.74 -8.32
C PHE A 7 1.53 -15.14 -8.07
N ASN A 8 1.77 -15.91 -9.14
CA ASN A 8 2.28 -17.28 -9.06
C ASN A 8 3.68 -17.37 -8.40
N LYS A 9 4.45 -16.28 -8.41
CA LYS A 9 5.80 -16.24 -7.85
C LYS A 9 5.82 -16.02 -6.34
N VAL A 10 4.83 -15.29 -5.80
CA VAL A 10 4.96 -14.68 -4.47
C VAL A 10 3.72 -14.87 -3.59
N TYR A 11 2.52 -14.86 -4.17
CA TYR A 11 1.28 -14.72 -3.40
C TYR A 11 1.05 -15.89 -2.43
N ASP A 12 1.12 -17.13 -2.91
CA ASP A 12 0.79 -18.31 -2.12
C ASP A 12 1.71 -18.45 -0.90
N ASP A 13 3.01 -18.20 -1.08
CA ASP A 13 4.00 -18.25 0.00
C ASP A 13 3.74 -17.17 1.06
N LEU A 14 3.44 -15.93 0.63
CA LEU A 14 3.11 -14.83 1.55
C LEU A 14 1.80 -15.09 2.30
N HIS A 15 0.77 -15.54 1.60
CA HIS A 15 -0.53 -15.82 2.21
C HIS A 15 -0.43 -17.00 3.19
N ASN A 16 0.28 -18.06 2.84
CA ASN A 16 0.54 -19.18 3.75
C ASN A 16 1.31 -18.73 5.00
N PHE A 17 2.35 -17.90 4.82
CA PHE A 17 3.08 -17.33 5.96
C PHE A 17 2.17 -16.49 6.87
N LEU A 18 1.29 -15.67 6.28
CA LEU A 18 0.30 -14.90 7.04
C LEU A 18 -0.61 -15.82 7.87
N GLN A 19 -1.17 -16.88 7.26
CA GLN A 19 -2.10 -17.78 7.94
C GLN A 19 -1.42 -18.57 9.08
N VAL A 20 -0.16 -18.96 8.91
CA VAL A 20 0.54 -19.86 9.84
C VAL A 20 1.30 -19.10 10.92
N LYS A 21 1.82 -17.90 10.63
CA LYS A 21 2.81 -17.21 11.48
C LYS A 21 2.35 -15.86 12.01
N LEU A 22 1.35 -15.22 11.40
CA LEU A 22 0.92 -13.88 11.75
C LEU A 22 -0.45 -13.88 12.43
N LYS A 23 -0.81 -12.78 13.08
CA LYS A 23 -2.07 -12.62 13.82
C LYS A 23 -2.84 -11.39 13.34
N PRO A 24 -3.63 -11.52 12.26
CA PRO A 24 -4.52 -10.45 11.83
C PRO A 24 -5.53 -10.05 12.92
N LYS A 25 -5.80 -8.74 13.05
CA LYS A 25 -6.77 -8.17 13.99
C LYS A 25 -8.21 -8.61 13.72
N MET A 26 -8.50 -9.04 12.50
CA MET A 26 -9.80 -9.57 12.10
C MET A 26 -9.64 -10.80 11.22
N ALA A 27 -10.60 -11.73 11.30
CA ALA A 27 -10.63 -12.89 10.44
C ALA A 27 -11.04 -12.49 9.01
N ILE A 28 -10.13 -12.70 8.06
CA ILE A 28 -10.34 -12.43 6.63
C ILE A 28 -10.14 -13.73 5.85
N ARG A 29 -11.03 -14.00 4.89
CA ARG A 29 -10.92 -15.15 4.00
C ARG A 29 -9.90 -14.87 2.90
N GLU A 30 -9.21 -15.90 2.42
CA GLU A 30 -8.26 -15.81 1.30
C GLU A 30 -8.86 -15.09 0.08
N ALA A 31 -10.08 -15.45 -0.32
CA ALA A 31 -10.75 -14.80 -1.45
C ALA A 31 -10.91 -13.27 -1.27
N LEU A 32 -11.03 -12.79 -0.02
CA LEU A 32 -11.11 -11.36 0.27
C LEU A 32 -9.74 -10.69 0.21
N TYR A 33 -8.66 -11.35 0.64
CA TYR A 33 -7.30 -10.86 0.43
C TYR A 33 -6.99 -10.73 -1.07
N ILE A 34 -7.30 -11.76 -1.87
CA ILE A 34 -7.12 -11.71 -3.33
C ILE A 34 -7.92 -10.55 -3.92
N ARG A 35 -9.20 -10.41 -3.53
CA ARG A 35 -10.05 -9.32 -3.99
C ARG A 35 -9.47 -7.95 -3.62
N GLN A 36 -9.03 -7.73 -2.38
CA GLN A 36 -8.40 -6.48 -1.95
C GLN A 36 -7.15 -6.15 -2.77
N CYS A 37 -6.31 -7.16 -3.05
CA CYS A 37 -5.12 -6.99 -3.88
C CYS A 37 -5.48 -6.59 -5.31
N CYS A 38 -6.47 -7.26 -5.92
CA CYS A 38 -6.98 -6.94 -7.25
C CYS A 38 -7.62 -5.55 -7.32
N ASP A 39 -8.41 -5.18 -6.31
CA ASP A 39 -9.07 -3.88 -6.24
C ASP A 39 -8.02 -2.75 -6.09
N MET A 40 -6.97 -2.98 -5.29
CA MET A 40 -5.84 -2.04 -5.17
C MET A 40 -5.09 -1.91 -6.50
N LEU A 41 -4.73 -3.03 -7.13
CA LEU A 41 -4.08 -3.05 -8.45
C LEU A 41 -4.89 -2.30 -9.51
N GLN A 42 -6.19 -2.57 -9.56
CA GLN A 42 -7.10 -1.91 -10.49
C GLN A 42 -7.10 -0.40 -10.26
N GLY A 43 -7.21 0.04 -9.02
CA GLY A 43 -7.18 1.46 -8.66
C GLY A 43 -5.89 2.16 -9.04
N LEU A 44 -4.73 1.49 -8.89
CA LEU A 44 -3.43 2.03 -9.29
C LEU A 44 -3.24 2.10 -10.82
N LEU A 45 -3.88 1.18 -11.56
CA LEU A 45 -3.79 1.13 -13.01
C LEU A 45 -4.77 2.09 -13.69
N THR A 46 -5.91 2.36 -13.06
CA THR A 46 -6.91 3.32 -13.55
C THR A 46 -6.40 4.75 -13.43
N THR A 47 -6.34 5.45 -14.56
CA THR A 47 -5.97 6.87 -14.61
C THR A 47 -7.22 7.73 -14.42
N VAL A 48 -7.04 8.91 -13.80
CA VAL A 48 -8.14 9.86 -13.53
C VAL A 48 -8.68 10.48 -14.85
N ASP A 49 -7.89 10.45 -15.92
CA ASP A 49 -8.19 11.18 -17.18
C ASP A 49 -8.51 10.27 -18.38
N ASP A 50 -8.72 8.96 -18.19
CA ASP A 50 -8.89 7.97 -19.28
C ASP A 50 -7.75 7.95 -20.32
N ILE A 51 -6.62 8.61 -20.04
CA ILE A 51 -5.44 8.60 -20.91
C ILE A 51 -4.79 7.22 -20.80
N PRO A 52 -4.59 6.50 -21.93
CA PRO A 52 -3.91 5.22 -21.93
C PRO A 52 -2.46 5.40 -21.45
N ARG A 53 -2.17 4.99 -20.22
CA ARG A 53 -0.78 4.88 -19.73
C ARG A 53 -0.23 3.51 -20.07
N THR A 54 0.94 3.49 -20.71
CA THR A 54 1.72 2.26 -20.88
C THR A 54 2.64 2.10 -19.69
N TYR A 55 2.52 0.97 -19.00
CA TYR A 55 3.36 0.63 -17.85
C TYR A 55 4.45 -0.37 -18.29
N SER A 56 5.68 -0.15 -17.83
CA SER A 56 6.75 -1.15 -17.99
C SER A 56 6.54 -2.31 -17.03
N ASP A 57 7.17 -3.46 -17.32
CA ASP A 57 7.10 -4.65 -16.45
C ASP A 57 7.53 -4.34 -15.01
N LYS A 58 8.56 -3.50 -14.82
CA LYS A 58 9.00 -3.05 -13.49
C LYS A 58 7.98 -2.17 -12.79
N HIS A 59 7.27 -1.31 -13.51
CA HIS A 59 6.22 -0.49 -12.93
C HIS A 59 5.06 -1.39 -12.45
N LEU A 60 4.63 -2.34 -13.29
CA LEU A 60 3.62 -3.33 -12.93
C LEU A 60 4.04 -4.21 -11.75
N GLU A 61 5.31 -4.61 -11.70
CA GLU A 61 5.90 -5.37 -10.60
C GLU A 61 5.79 -4.62 -9.27
N ARG A 62 6.14 -3.33 -9.27
CA ARG A 62 6.05 -2.47 -8.08
C ARG A 62 4.61 -2.22 -7.64
N PHE A 63 3.68 -2.02 -8.59
CA PHE A 63 2.25 -1.95 -8.29
C PHE A 63 1.72 -3.25 -7.68
N PHE A 64 2.16 -4.40 -8.19
CA PHE A 64 1.82 -5.70 -7.59
C PHE A 64 2.35 -5.83 -6.18
N ILE A 65 3.64 -5.50 -5.95
CA ILE A 65 4.26 -5.52 -4.62
C ILE A 65 3.48 -4.64 -3.64
N PHE A 66 3.17 -3.39 -4.03
CA PHE A 66 2.39 -2.49 -3.21
C PHE A 66 1.03 -3.11 -2.88
N SER A 67 0.32 -3.63 -3.88
CA SER A 67 -1.03 -4.16 -3.71
C SER A 67 -1.09 -5.43 -2.85
N VAL A 68 -0.12 -6.34 -2.99
CA VAL A 68 -0.09 -7.57 -2.17
C VAL A 68 0.26 -7.26 -0.73
N MET A 69 1.20 -6.34 -0.48
CA MET A 69 1.57 -5.94 0.87
C MET A 69 0.43 -5.19 1.56
N TRP A 70 -0.26 -4.29 0.85
CA TRP A 70 -1.43 -3.57 1.39
C TRP A 70 -2.69 -4.41 1.48
N SER A 71 -2.77 -5.57 0.82
CA SER A 71 -3.84 -6.54 1.02
C SER A 71 -3.55 -7.42 2.25
N LEU A 72 -2.43 -8.14 2.24
CA LEU A 72 -2.07 -9.08 3.30
C LEU A 72 -1.74 -8.36 4.63
N GLY A 73 -1.12 -7.19 4.54
CA GLY A 73 -0.75 -6.38 5.70
C GLY A 73 -1.86 -5.47 6.24
N ALA A 74 -3.02 -5.38 5.57
CA ALA A 74 -4.07 -4.41 5.93
C ALA A 74 -4.53 -4.57 7.38
N ALA A 75 -4.78 -5.81 7.79
CA ALA A 75 -5.28 -6.18 9.11
C ALA A 75 -4.16 -6.61 10.08
N LEU A 76 -2.89 -6.38 9.75
CA LEU A 76 -1.75 -6.67 10.60
C LEU A 76 -1.28 -5.41 11.34
N GLU A 77 -0.82 -5.61 12.58
CA GLU A 77 -0.11 -4.60 13.36
C GLU A 77 1.36 -4.48 12.95
N LEU A 78 2.03 -3.43 13.43
CA LEU A 78 3.44 -3.10 13.11
C LEU A 78 4.38 -4.31 13.23
N ASP A 79 4.31 -5.07 14.32
CA ASP A 79 5.18 -6.23 14.55
C ASP A 79 4.99 -7.33 13.49
N ASP A 80 3.74 -7.62 13.11
CA ASP A 80 3.44 -8.66 12.13
C ASP A 80 3.64 -8.17 10.70
N ARG A 81 3.46 -6.88 10.43
CA ARG A 81 3.89 -6.23 9.18
C ARG A 81 5.39 -6.35 8.98
N SER A 82 6.19 -6.11 10.02
CA SER A 82 7.65 -6.30 9.98
C SER A 82 8.02 -7.75 9.67
N LYS A 83 7.34 -8.73 10.28
CA LYS A 83 7.58 -10.16 9.98
C LYS A 83 7.21 -10.52 8.54
N LEU A 84 6.07 -10.01 8.04
CA LEU A 84 5.64 -10.22 6.66
C LEU A 84 6.66 -9.67 5.67
N GLU A 85 7.13 -8.44 5.89
CA GLU A 85 8.17 -7.81 5.09
C GLU A 85 9.46 -8.62 5.11
N GLN A 86 9.95 -8.99 6.29
CA GLN A 86 11.19 -9.78 6.42
C GLN A 86 11.10 -11.11 5.69
N TYR A 87 9.93 -11.76 5.72
CA TYR A 87 9.70 -12.98 4.97
C TYR A 87 9.72 -12.71 3.45
N ALA A 88 8.98 -11.71 3.00
CA ALA A 88 8.86 -11.32 1.59
C ALA A 88 10.23 -11.00 0.94
N VAL A 89 11.06 -10.17 1.59
CA VAL A 89 12.36 -9.76 1.04
C VAL A 89 13.41 -10.89 1.05
N LYS A 90 13.23 -11.91 1.89
CA LYS A 90 14.12 -13.08 1.99
C LYS A 90 13.72 -14.22 1.06
N MET A 91 12.59 -14.13 0.36
CA MET A 91 12.17 -15.15 -0.60
C MET A 91 13.25 -15.37 -1.68
N PRO A 92 13.42 -16.61 -2.18
CA PRO A 92 14.39 -16.89 -3.25
C PRO A 92 14.10 -16.11 -4.54
N VAL A 93 12.81 -15.88 -4.82
CA VAL A 93 12.37 -15.10 -5.96
C VAL A 93 12.74 -13.63 -5.77
N LYS A 94 13.48 -13.08 -6.73
CA LYS A 94 13.84 -11.67 -6.74
C LYS A 94 12.70 -10.85 -7.33
N MET A 95 12.25 -9.88 -6.55
CA MET A 95 11.28 -8.87 -6.92
C MET A 95 11.87 -7.49 -6.60
N ASP A 96 11.37 -6.45 -7.25
CA ASP A 96 11.84 -5.07 -7.09
C ASP A 96 11.23 -4.36 -5.87
N TRP A 97 11.48 -4.91 -4.67
CA TRP A 97 11.06 -4.35 -3.38
C TRP A 97 11.63 -2.94 -3.13
N PRO A 98 10.95 -2.05 -2.38
CA PRO A 98 11.52 -0.75 -2.04
C PRO A 98 12.75 -0.92 -1.13
N LYS A 99 13.66 0.04 -1.22
CA LYS A 99 14.85 0.10 -0.37
C LYS A 99 14.53 0.90 0.89
N CYS A 100 14.01 0.21 1.90
CA CYS A 100 13.71 0.82 3.20
C CYS A 100 15.00 1.27 3.89
N MET A 101 15.00 2.46 4.51
CA MET A 101 16.08 2.87 5.41
C MET A 101 15.98 2.10 6.75
N THR A 102 16.97 2.28 7.62
CA THR A 102 16.90 1.76 8.99
C THR A 102 15.67 2.33 9.68
N ASP A 103 14.87 1.46 10.32
CA ASP A 103 13.62 1.78 11.01
C ASP A 103 12.43 2.19 10.11
N GLU A 104 12.52 1.97 8.80
CA GLU A 104 11.39 2.08 7.87
C GLU A 104 10.90 0.70 7.42
N SER A 105 9.66 0.65 6.95
CA SER A 105 9.04 -0.55 6.40
C SER A 105 8.56 -0.28 4.97
N ILE A 106 8.24 -1.36 4.23
CA ILE A 106 7.67 -1.27 2.87
C ILE A 106 6.38 -0.41 2.86
N PHE A 107 5.66 -0.33 3.98
CA PHE A 107 4.42 0.45 4.13
C PHE A 107 4.65 1.97 4.12
N GLU A 108 5.90 2.43 4.18
CA GLU A 108 6.30 3.84 4.12
C GLU A 108 6.52 4.32 2.67
N TYR A 109 6.37 3.41 1.70
CA TYR A 109 6.61 3.66 0.29
C TYR A 109 5.36 3.49 -0.58
N VAL A 110 5.31 4.27 -1.65
CA VAL A 110 4.31 4.23 -2.72
C VAL A 110 5.01 4.25 -4.08
N VAL A 111 4.33 3.80 -5.13
CA VAL A 111 4.84 3.90 -6.50
C VAL A 111 4.43 5.26 -7.07
N ALA A 112 5.41 6.06 -7.46
CA ALA A 112 5.21 7.33 -8.13
C ALA A 112 4.79 7.15 -9.59
N ASP A 113 4.27 8.21 -10.22
CA ASP A 113 3.94 8.22 -11.65
C ASP A 113 5.14 7.86 -12.55
N SER A 114 6.36 8.17 -12.09
CA SER A 114 7.61 7.75 -12.75
C SER A 114 7.85 6.23 -12.73
N GLY A 115 7.01 5.48 -12.02
CA GLY A 115 7.12 4.06 -11.77
C GLY A 115 8.13 3.68 -10.70
N ARG A 116 8.79 4.64 -10.04
CA ARG A 116 9.78 4.41 -8.98
C ARG A 116 9.12 4.41 -7.60
N TRP A 117 9.76 3.74 -6.65
CA TRP A 117 9.42 3.87 -5.24
C TRP A 117 9.69 5.28 -4.74
N GLU A 118 8.76 5.79 -3.95
CA GLU A 118 8.74 7.12 -3.36
C GLU A 118 8.27 7.00 -1.92
N HIS A 119 8.94 7.69 -1.00
CA HIS A 119 8.57 7.67 0.41
C HIS A 119 7.38 8.61 0.64
N TRP A 120 6.41 8.23 1.50
CA TRP A 120 5.20 9.03 1.73
C TRP A 120 5.48 10.45 2.20
N ARG A 121 6.58 10.69 2.93
CA ARG A 121 7.04 12.03 3.33
C ARG A 121 7.17 13.00 2.17
N GLU A 122 7.54 12.53 0.97
CA GLU A 122 7.65 13.36 -0.23
C GLU A 122 6.27 13.82 -0.76
N ARG A 123 5.19 13.18 -0.29
CA ARG A 123 3.80 13.53 -0.62
C ARG A 123 3.06 14.28 0.49
N VAL A 124 3.72 14.51 1.62
CA VAL A 124 3.12 15.30 2.71
C VAL A 124 3.29 16.77 2.36
N GLU A 125 2.19 17.49 2.16
CA GLU A 125 2.23 18.93 1.97
C GLU A 125 2.77 19.62 3.24
N SER A 126 3.66 20.59 3.07
CA SER A 126 4.14 21.41 4.17
C SER A 126 3.00 22.25 4.75
N PHE A 127 2.58 21.94 5.97
CA PHE A 127 1.62 22.78 6.68
C PHE A 127 2.29 24.07 7.14
N SER A 128 1.78 25.22 6.66
CA SER A 128 2.18 26.53 7.15
C SER A 128 1.04 27.10 7.99
N TYR A 129 1.32 27.39 9.27
CA TYR A 129 0.35 28.06 10.12
C TYR A 129 0.22 29.53 9.68
N PRO A 130 -0.97 30.04 9.36
CA PRO A 130 -1.14 31.43 8.93
C PRO A 130 -0.82 32.38 10.08
N GLU A 131 0.04 33.38 9.84
CA GLU A 131 0.47 34.35 10.86
C GLU A 131 -0.68 35.27 11.31
N ASP A 132 -1.68 35.46 10.44
CA ASP A 132 -2.75 36.46 10.60
C ASP A 132 -4.01 35.92 11.28
N GLN A 133 -4.07 34.62 11.57
CA GLN A 133 -5.28 33.97 12.07
C GLN A 133 -4.98 32.90 13.12
N ILE A 134 -5.73 32.95 14.23
CA ILE A 134 -5.77 31.86 15.19
C ILE A 134 -6.74 30.81 14.63
N LEU A 135 -6.21 29.66 14.18
CA LEU A 135 -7.02 28.54 13.75
C LEU A 135 -7.68 27.90 14.98
N GLU A 136 -8.95 27.50 14.86
CA GLU A 136 -9.58 26.71 15.92
C GLU A 136 -8.85 25.37 16.03
N TYR A 137 -8.48 24.95 17.24
CA TYR A 137 -7.71 23.72 17.46
C TYR A 137 -8.34 22.47 16.82
N THR A 138 -9.68 22.42 16.76
CA THR A 138 -10.48 21.38 16.10
C THR A 138 -10.39 21.38 14.57
N SER A 139 -9.89 22.47 13.97
CA SER A 139 -9.76 22.66 12.52
C SER A 139 -8.33 22.49 12.00
N ILE A 140 -7.33 22.39 12.89
CA ILE A 140 -5.92 22.18 12.52
C ILE A 140 -5.71 20.71 12.18
N LEU A 141 -5.99 20.34 10.93
CA LEU A 141 -5.55 19.06 10.38
C LEU A 141 -4.16 19.25 9.79
N VAL A 142 -3.12 18.91 10.57
CA VAL A 142 -1.76 18.86 10.04
C VAL A 142 -1.66 17.60 9.17
N PRO A 143 -1.47 17.72 7.85
CA PRO A 143 -1.15 16.56 7.01
C PRO A 143 0.11 15.89 7.58
N ASN A 144 -0.04 14.61 7.90
CA ASN A 144 1.07 13.75 8.31
C ASN A 144 1.10 12.54 7.37
N VAL A 145 2.19 11.76 7.45
CA VAL A 145 2.40 10.58 6.61
C VAL A 145 1.22 9.61 6.69
N ASP A 146 0.66 9.40 7.89
CA ASP A 146 -0.45 8.47 8.10
C ASP A 146 -1.73 8.91 7.43
N ASN A 147 -2.07 10.20 7.52
CA ASN A 147 -3.26 10.78 6.90
C ASN A 147 -3.12 10.75 5.37
N THR A 148 -1.97 11.16 4.82
CA THR A 148 -1.71 11.12 3.38
C THR A 148 -1.82 9.70 2.83
N ARG A 149 -1.19 8.73 3.51
CA ARG A 149 -1.21 7.31 3.13
C ARG A 149 -2.62 6.74 3.19
N THR A 150 -3.33 6.97 4.29
CA THR A 150 -4.69 6.47 4.50
C THR A 150 -5.66 7.08 3.49
N ALA A 151 -5.59 8.39 3.25
CA ALA A 151 -6.38 9.08 2.25
C ALA A 151 -6.13 8.51 0.84
N PHE A 152 -4.85 8.29 0.47
CA PHE A 152 -4.50 7.69 -0.82
C PHE A 152 -5.14 6.32 -1.00
N LEU A 153 -5.03 5.43 -0.01
CA LEU A 153 -5.61 4.09 -0.08
C LEU A 153 -7.14 4.13 -0.20
N ILE A 154 -7.79 5.01 0.57
CA ILE A 154 -9.24 5.20 0.51
C ILE A 154 -9.66 5.71 -0.86
N GLU A 155 -9.04 6.77 -1.35
CA GLU A 155 -9.37 7.37 -2.64
C GLU A 155 -9.17 6.39 -3.80
N THR A 156 -8.08 5.61 -3.76
CA THR A 156 -7.75 4.61 -4.78
C THR A 156 -8.88 3.59 -4.95
N ILE A 157 -9.52 3.18 -3.84
CA ILE A 157 -10.65 2.24 -3.86
C ILE A 157 -11.98 2.96 -4.12
N ALA A 158 -12.20 4.12 -3.50
CA ALA A 158 -13.45 4.89 -3.61
C ALA A 158 -13.72 5.38 -5.04
N LYS A 159 -12.68 5.77 -5.80
CA LYS A 159 -12.79 6.14 -7.22
C LYS A 159 -13.33 5.01 -8.10
N GLN A 160 -13.23 3.75 -7.64
CA GLN A 160 -13.80 2.59 -8.31
C GLN A 160 -15.26 2.29 -7.89
N GLY A 161 -15.88 3.15 -7.08
CA GLY A 161 -17.23 2.93 -6.54
C GLY A 161 -17.31 1.82 -5.49
N LYS A 162 -16.18 1.47 -4.86
CA LYS A 162 -16.07 0.40 -3.85
C LYS A 162 -15.96 0.99 -2.45
N ALA A 163 -16.54 0.31 -1.46
CA ALA A 163 -16.48 0.71 -0.06
C ALA A 163 -15.15 0.30 0.60
N VAL A 164 -14.71 1.07 1.59
CA VAL A 164 -13.51 0.81 2.39
C VAL A 164 -13.92 0.66 3.86
N LEU A 165 -13.31 -0.30 4.55
CA LEU A 165 -13.42 -0.46 6.00
C LEU A 165 -12.09 -0.03 6.64
N LEU A 166 -12.16 0.93 7.55
CA LEU A 166 -11.04 1.29 8.42
C LEU A 166 -11.30 0.67 9.80
N ILE A 167 -10.26 0.08 10.38
CA ILE A 167 -10.27 -0.41 11.75
C ILE A 167 -9.28 0.44 12.54
N GLY A 168 -9.66 0.82 13.75
CA GLY A 168 -8.78 1.49 14.71
C GLY A 168 -8.33 0.52 15.80
N GLU A 169 -7.57 1.03 16.77
CA GLU A 169 -7.35 0.36 18.05
C GLU A 169 -8.58 0.38 18.96
#